data_AF-A0A1X7STA3-F1
#
_entry.id   AF-A0A1X7STA3-F1
#
_cell.length_a   1.000
_cell.length_b   1.000
_cell.length_c   1.000
_cell.angle_alpha   90.00
_cell.angle_beta   90.00
_cell.angle_gamma   90.00
#
_symmetry.space_group_name_H-M   'P 1'
#
loop_
_entity.id
_entity.type
_entity.pdbx_description
1 polymer ?
#
loop_
_entity_poly.entity_id
_entity_poly.type
_entity_poly.pdbx_seq_one_letter_code
_entity_poly.pdbx_strand_id
1 'polypeptide(L)'
;MGTEFNLVISVQYSIAHLRANHHPYCVLQSTSRHNHRAERIWPEVNSRINYPIKRILIQLENDNRINMSDEVHKFCVSWVTLKVIAMPVQRFVNSWNDHTIPGNRGGIPNNLAASFYQVGQISLANIPTTDSAIQHYQYFGGHLTHQTPLFGNDPLVDYPHLQELRERDFMQLYSCLDDIFQDVQHGHGVLLKEAILFFIDLNHRFLRLIH
;
A
#
# COMPACT_ATOMS: atom_id res chain seq x y z
N MET A 1 -4.68 -3.54 20.10
CA MET A 1 -5.19 -3.47 18.70
C MET A 1 -5.11 -2.02 18.27
N GLY A 2 -4.71 -1.76 17.03
CA GLY A 2 -4.68 -0.39 16.49
C GLY A 2 -6.08 0.22 16.40
N THR A 3 -6.18 1.54 16.47
CA THR A 3 -7.44 2.30 16.39
C THR A 3 -8.15 2.11 15.05
N GLU A 4 -7.40 1.80 13.99
CA GLU A 4 -7.92 1.51 12.65
C GLU A 4 -8.74 0.21 12.62
N PHE A 5 -8.33 -0.80 13.39
CA PHE A 5 -9.09 -2.05 13.48
C PHE A 5 -10.46 -1.81 14.14
N ASN A 6 -10.52 -0.94 15.15
CA ASN A 6 -11.79 -0.57 15.79
C ASN A 6 -12.72 0.18 14.82
N LEU A 7 -12.17 1.03 13.96
CA LEU A 7 -12.93 1.70 12.89
C LEU A 7 -13.53 0.68 11.91
N VAL A 8 -12.73 -0.28 11.45
CA VAL A 8 -13.21 -1.36 10.56
C VAL A 8 -14.33 -2.15 11.23
N ILE A 9 -14.18 -2.53 12.49
CA ILE A 9 -15.22 -3.21 13.27
C ILE A 9 -16.50 -2.37 13.34
N SER A 10 -16.38 -1.07 13.63
CA SER A 10 -17.52 -0.17 13.69
C SER A 10 -18.29 -0.13 12.36
N VAL A 11 -17.59 -0.06 11.23
CA VAL A 11 -18.21 -0.12 9.90
C VAL A 11 -18.86 -1.48 9.66
N GLN A 12 -18.21 -2.57 10.06
CA GLN A 12 -18.80 -3.91 9.95
C GLN A 12 -20.10 -4.00 10.77
N TYR A 13 -20.22 -3.39 11.94
CA TYR A 13 -21.48 -3.39 12.68
C TYR A 13 -22.55 -2.50 12.04
N SER A 14 -22.19 -1.34 11.48
CA SER A 14 -23.18 -0.43 10.87
C SER A 14 -23.87 -1.05 9.66
N ILE A 15 -23.16 -1.82 8.83
CA ILE A 15 -23.71 -2.50 7.65
C ILE A 15 -24.19 -3.92 7.91
N ALA A 16 -24.20 -4.39 9.17
CA ALA A 16 -24.49 -5.79 9.49
C ALA A 16 -25.88 -6.24 9.05
N HIS A 17 -26.86 -5.33 9.08
CA HIS A 17 -28.24 -5.58 8.64
C HIS A 17 -28.38 -5.81 7.13
N LEU A 18 -27.38 -5.39 6.33
CA LEU A 18 -27.37 -5.55 4.87
C LEU A 18 -26.72 -6.85 4.41
N ARG A 19 -26.13 -7.63 5.33
CA ARG A 19 -25.47 -8.89 5.00
C ARG A 19 -26.49 -9.99 4.77
N ALA A 20 -26.23 -10.82 3.75
CA ALA A 20 -27.00 -12.04 3.52
C ALA A 20 -26.82 -13.10 4.64
N ASN A 21 -25.70 -13.04 5.37
CA ASN A 21 -25.43 -13.93 6.50
C ASN A 21 -25.48 -13.13 7.81
N HIS A 22 -26.45 -13.45 8.66
CA HIS A 22 -26.66 -12.82 9.97
C HIS A 22 -25.87 -13.51 11.10
N HIS A 23 -24.80 -14.25 10.77
CA HIS A 23 -23.96 -14.86 11.80
C HIS A 23 -23.51 -13.78 12.80
N PRO A 24 -23.66 -14.00 14.13
CA PRO A 24 -23.44 -12.97 15.14
C PRO A 24 -22.01 -12.44 15.26
N TYR A 25 -21.04 -13.07 14.58
CA TYR A 25 -19.63 -12.71 14.64
C TYR A 25 -19.15 -12.24 13.26
N CYS A 26 -19.14 -10.92 13.06
CA CYS A 26 -18.53 -10.28 11.88
C CYS A 26 -17.00 -10.16 11.99
N VAL A 27 -16.44 -10.53 13.15
CA VAL A 27 -15.03 -10.46 13.48
C VAL A 27 -14.62 -11.77 14.13
N LEU A 28 -13.60 -12.42 13.57
CA LEU A 28 -12.96 -13.57 14.18
C LEU A 28 -11.61 -13.11 14.72
N GLN A 29 -11.50 -13.03 16.05
CA GLN A 29 -10.22 -12.82 16.70
C GLN A 29 -9.59 -14.19 16.96
N SER A 30 -8.57 -14.53 16.18
CA SER A 30 -7.73 -15.70 16.44
C SER A 30 -6.72 -15.41 17.55
N THR A 31 -6.29 -16.46 18.24
CA THR A 31 -5.12 -16.37 19.12
C THR A 31 -3.87 -16.43 18.24
N SER A 32 -2.86 -15.58 18.53
CA SER A 32 -1.62 -15.42 17.74
C SER A 32 -0.71 -16.67 17.66
N ARG A 33 -1.20 -17.83 18.12
CA ARG A 33 -0.48 -19.11 18.13
C ARG A 33 -0.77 -19.96 16.89
N HIS A 34 -1.77 -19.60 16.09
CA HIS A 34 -2.12 -20.29 14.86
C HIS A 34 -2.03 -19.32 13.69
N ASN A 35 -0.89 -19.34 12.98
CA ASN A 35 -0.73 -18.58 11.74
C ASN A 35 -1.76 -19.05 10.72
N HIS A 36 -2.89 -18.34 10.61
CA HIS A 36 -3.93 -18.68 9.65
C HIS A 36 -3.39 -18.51 8.22
N ARG A 37 -4.00 -19.17 7.23
CA ARG A 37 -3.56 -19.04 5.82
C ARG A 37 -3.57 -17.58 5.34
N ALA A 38 -4.48 -16.75 5.84
CA ALA A 38 -4.52 -15.31 5.57
C ALA A 38 -3.31 -14.57 6.17
N GLU A 39 -2.82 -15.00 7.33
CA GLU A 39 -1.64 -14.40 7.96
C GLU A 39 -0.34 -14.73 7.21
N ARG A 40 -0.34 -15.79 6.37
CA ARG A 40 0.79 -16.11 5.48
C ARG A 40 0.99 -15.12 4.34
N ILE A 41 0.01 -14.27 4.03
CA ILE A 41 0.16 -13.21 3.03
C ILE A 41 1.30 -12.27 3.43
N TRP A 42 1.37 -11.89 4.71
CA TRP A 42 2.33 -10.90 5.17
C TRP A 42 3.79 -11.34 5.03
N PRO A 43 4.20 -12.53 5.50
CA PRO A 43 5.54 -13.05 5.24
C PRO A 43 5.90 -13.11 3.75
N GLU A 44 4.95 -13.47 2.88
CA GLU A 44 5.18 -13.62 1.44
C GLU A 44 5.32 -12.27 0.72
N VAL A 45 4.47 -11.29 1.03
CA VAL A 45 4.65 -9.92 0.53
C VAL A 45 5.96 -9.33 1.04
N ASN A 46 6.27 -9.57 2.32
CA ASN A 46 7.50 -9.05 2.91
C ASN A 46 8.74 -9.65 2.25
N SER A 47 8.78 -10.96 2.05
CA SER A 47 9.93 -11.63 1.44
C SER A 47 10.15 -11.25 -0.02
N ARG A 48 9.07 -11.13 -0.80
CA ARG A 48 9.15 -10.92 -2.25
C ARG A 48 9.26 -9.46 -2.67
N ILE A 49 8.71 -8.53 -1.88
CA ILE A 49 8.56 -7.12 -2.25
C ILE A 49 9.23 -6.22 -1.21
N ASN A 50 8.82 -6.31 0.05
CA ASN A 50 9.24 -5.33 1.06
C ASN A 50 10.74 -5.41 1.39
N TYR A 51 11.25 -6.60 1.72
CA TYR A 51 12.65 -6.76 2.10
C TYR A 51 13.65 -6.43 0.97
N PRO A 52 13.42 -6.81 -0.29
CA PRO A 52 14.26 -6.38 -1.40
C PRO A 52 14.36 -4.85 -1.53
N ILE A 53 13.22 -4.13 -1.46
CA ILE A 53 13.20 -2.66 -1.51
C ILE A 53 13.90 -2.07 -0.29
N LYS A 54 13.52 -2.52 0.91
CA LYS A 54 14.08 -2.03 2.19
C LYS A 54 15.60 -2.17 2.23
N ARG A 55 16.15 -3.27 1.72
CA ARG A 55 17.60 -3.49 1.61
C ARG A 55 18.27 -2.36 0.83
N ILE A 56 17.71 -1.96 -0.31
CA ILE A 56 18.28 -0.89 -1.15
C ILE A 56 18.17 0.47 -0.47
N LEU A 57 17.03 0.76 0.16
CA LEU A 57 16.83 2.02 0.88
C LEU A 57 17.78 2.18 2.07
N ILE A 58 17.97 1.11 2.85
CA ILE A 58 18.94 1.11 3.97
C ILE A 58 20.35 1.34 3.45
N GLN A 59 20.72 0.75 2.30
CA GLN A 59 22.03 1.02 1.71
C GLN A 59 22.19 2.49 1.32
N LEU A 60 21.19 3.10 0.66
CA LEU A 60 21.23 4.53 0.31
C LEU A 60 21.37 5.43 1.55
N GLU A 61 20.66 5.11 2.62
CA GLU A 61 20.73 5.86 3.88
C GLU A 61 22.10 5.71 4.55
N ASN A 62 22.60 4.47 4.67
CA ASN A 62 23.93 4.20 5.25
C ASN A 62 25.07 4.85 4.44
N ASP A 63 24.92 4.92 3.11
CA ASP A 63 25.86 5.58 2.21
C ASP A 63 25.71 7.13 2.23
N ASN A 64 24.83 7.68 3.07
CA ASN A 64 24.48 9.11 3.15
C ASN A 64 24.05 9.73 1.82
N ARG A 65 23.46 8.91 0.93
CA ARG A 65 22.94 9.34 -0.38
C ARG A 65 21.53 9.91 -0.28
N ILE A 66 20.79 9.53 0.75
CA ILE A 66 19.48 10.09 1.09
C ILE A 66 19.48 10.54 2.55
N ASN A 67 18.72 11.61 2.85
CA ASN A 67 18.52 12.10 4.20
C ASN A 67 17.05 11.93 4.59
N MET A 68 16.73 10.94 5.42
CA MET A 68 15.35 10.68 5.86
C MET A 68 14.86 11.65 6.95
N SER A 69 15.63 12.69 7.30
CA SER A 69 15.13 13.86 8.04
C SER A 69 14.66 15.00 7.13
N ASP A 70 15.00 14.96 5.84
CA ASP A 70 14.58 15.95 4.84
C ASP A 70 13.23 15.54 4.21
N GLU A 71 12.27 16.47 4.16
CA GLU A 71 10.93 16.21 3.64
C GLU A 71 10.88 15.95 2.13
N VAL A 72 11.75 16.60 1.34
CA VAL A 72 11.86 16.37 -0.11
C VAL A 72 12.37 14.96 -0.36
N HIS A 73 13.39 14.53 0.38
CA HIS A 73 13.92 13.18 0.28
C HIS A 73 12.88 12.13 0.68
N LYS A 74 12.15 12.32 1.80
CA LYS A 74 11.05 11.44 2.20
C LYS A 74 10.00 11.30 1.10
N PHE A 75 9.58 12.43 0.54
CA PHE A 75 8.61 12.45 -0.55
C PHE A 75 9.14 11.70 -1.77
N CYS A 76 10.37 11.96 -2.20
CA CYS A 76 10.96 11.33 -3.37
C CYS A 76 11.09 9.80 -3.22
N VAL A 77 11.60 9.36 -2.06
CA VAL A 77 11.71 7.93 -1.73
C VAL A 77 10.33 7.28 -1.74
N SER A 78 9.34 7.91 -1.09
CA SER A 78 7.96 7.43 -1.04
C SER A 78 7.35 7.32 -2.44
N TRP A 79 7.41 8.39 -3.23
CA TRP A 79 6.82 8.46 -4.56
C TRP A 79 7.42 7.41 -5.50
N VAL A 80 8.74 7.32 -5.58
CA VAL A 80 9.41 6.37 -6.49
C VAL A 80 9.13 4.94 -6.05
N THR A 81 9.27 4.61 -4.76
CA THR A 81 9.06 3.25 -4.28
C THR A 81 7.62 2.79 -4.46
N LEU A 82 6.63 3.63 -4.17
CA LEU A 82 5.21 3.33 -4.39
C LEU A 82 4.90 3.02 -5.86
N LYS A 83 5.45 3.82 -6.79
CA LYS A 83 5.26 3.60 -8.23
C LYS A 83 5.92 2.29 -8.70
N VAL A 84 7.13 2.00 -8.22
CA VAL A 84 7.88 0.79 -8.57
C VAL A 84 7.19 -0.48 -8.05
N ILE A 85 6.62 -0.47 -6.84
CA ILE A 85 5.99 -1.66 -6.26
C ILE A 85 4.54 -1.86 -6.69
N ALA A 86 3.88 -0.85 -7.27
CA ALA A 86 2.46 -0.93 -7.59
C ALA A 86 2.10 -2.15 -8.45
N MET A 87 2.85 -2.37 -9.54
CA MET A 87 2.59 -3.51 -10.42
C MET A 87 3.00 -4.86 -9.81
N PRO A 88 4.18 -5.01 -9.17
CA PRO A 88 4.53 -6.22 -8.41
C PRO A 88 3.50 -6.61 -7.34
N VAL A 89 2.97 -5.64 -6.59
CA VAL A 89 1.92 -5.88 -5.60
C VAL A 89 0.64 -6.39 -6.28
N GLN A 90 0.22 -5.78 -7.38
CA GLN A 90 -0.94 -6.25 -8.13
C GLN A 90 -0.75 -7.67 -8.67
N ARG A 91 0.42 -7.98 -9.24
CA ARG A 91 0.78 -9.33 -9.69
C ARG A 91 0.77 -10.33 -8.55
N PHE A 92 1.29 -9.96 -7.39
CA PHE A 92 1.23 -10.78 -6.20
C PHE A 92 -0.21 -11.07 -5.78
N VAL A 93 -1.08 -10.06 -5.72
CA VAL A 93 -2.50 -10.23 -5.36
C VAL A 93 -3.19 -11.17 -6.35
N ASN A 94 -2.99 -10.97 -7.65
CA ASN A 94 -3.56 -11.85 -8.68
C ASN A 94 -3.08 -13.30 -8.50
N SER A 95 -1.76 -13.50 -8.42
CA SER A 95 -1.17 -14.83 -8.21
C SER A 95 -1.63 -15.47 -6.90
N TRP A 96 -1.78 -14.69 -5.83
CA TRP A 96 -2.29 -15.15 -4.56
C TRP A 96 -3.77 -15.51 -4.61
N ASN A 97 -4.58 -14.86 -5.44
CA ASN A 97 -6.00 -15.23 -5.55
C ASN A 97 -6.21 -16.42 -6.51
N ASP A 98 -5.23 -16.69 -7.39
CA ASP A 98 -5.27 -17.78 -8.36
C ASP A 98 -4.47 -19.03 -7.94
N HIS A 99 -3.75 -19.00 -6.81
CA HIS A 99 -2.98 -20.16 -6.36
C HIS A 99 -3.87 -21.34 -5.94
N THR A 100 -3.38 -22.56 -6.12
CA THR A 100 -4.09 -23.75 -5.63
C THR A 100 -3.84 -23.97 -4.14
N ILE A 101 -4.90 -23.99 -3.34
CA ILE A 101 -4.90 -24.41 -1.95
C ILE A 101 -4.98 -25.95 -1.93
N PRO A 102 -4.01 -26.68 -1.36
CA PRO A 102 -4.07 -28.15 -1.28
C PRO A 102 -5.02 -28.64 -0.18
N GLY A 103 -5.57 -29.84 -0.38
CA GLY A 103 -6.40 -30.60 0.58
C GLY A 103 -7.81 -30.92 0.06
N ASN A 104 -8.57 -31.72 0.81
CA ASN A 104 -9.92 -32.17 0.40
C ASN A 104 -10.95 -31.04 0.29
N ARG A 105 -10.69 -29.89 0.93
CA ARG A 105 -11.46 -28.64 0.79
C ARG A 105 -10.63 -27.54 0.11
N GLY A 106 -9.57 -27.95 -0.58
CA GLY A 106 -8.69 -27.11 -1.35
C GLY A 106 -9.36 -26.62 -2.64
N GLY A 107 -8.69 -25.70 -3.33
CA GLY A 107 -9.19 -25.08 -4.55
C GLY A 107 -8.48 -23.77 -4.84
N ILE A 108 -8.90 -23.08 -5.89
CA ILE A 108 -8.41 -21.75 -6.23
C ILE A 108 -9.27 -20.72 -5.47
N PRO A 109 -8.71 -19.79 -4.69
CA PRO A 109 -9.47 -18.82 -3.90
C PRO A 109 -10.58 -18.12 -4.69
N ASN A 110 -10.28 -17.61 -5.89
CA ASN A 110 -11.29 -16.98 -6.75
C ASN A 110 -12.43 -17.93 -7.14
N ASN A 111 -12.12 -19.19 -7.46
CA ASN A 111 -13.13 -20.20 -7.78
C ASN A 111 -13.96 -20.57 -6.54
N LEU A 112 -13.32 -20.71 -5.38
CA LEU A 112 -13.99 -20.99 -4.12
C LEU A 112 -14.91 -19.83 -3.71
N ALA A 113 -14.47 -18.58 -3.90
CA ALA A 113 -15.29 -17.40 -3.68
C ALA A 113 -16.54 -17.42 -4.57
N ALA A 114 -16.38 -17.64 -5.88
CA ALA A 114 -17.50 -17.71 -6.81
C ALA A 114 -18.47 -18.88 -6.51
N SER A 115 -17.96 -20.02 -6.03
CA SER A 115 -18.75 -21.24 -5.82
C SER A 115 -19.46 -21.30 -4.47
N PHE A 116 -18.84 -20.78 -3.41
CA PHE A 116 -19.31 -20.94 -2.02
C PHE A 116 -19.72 -19.64 -1.34
N TYR A 117 -19.25 -18.50 -1.85
CA TYR A 117 -19.57 -17.20 -1.29
C TYR A 117 -20.51 -16.45 -2.23
N GLN A 118 -21.81 -16.76 -2.09
CA GLN A 118 -22.86 -15.80 -2.44
C GLN A 118 -22.86 -14.69 -1.37
N VAL A 119 -21.76 -13.93 -1.28
CA VAL A 119 -21.76 -12.70 -0.47
C VAL A 119 -22.84 -11.85 -1.11
N GLY A 120 -23.98 -11.68 -0.44
CA GLY A 120 -24.97 -10.71 -0.88
C GLY A 120 -24.22 -9.40 -1.12
N GLN A 121 -24.19 -8.94 -2.36
CA GLN A 121 -23.43 -7.76 -2.71
C GLN A 121 -24.09 -6.58 -2.00
N ILE A 122 -23.47 -6.14 -0.91
CA ILE A 122 -23.79 -4.84 -0.33
C ILE A 122 -23.40 -3.84 -1.41
N SER A 123 -24.39 -3.10 -1.92
CA SER A 123 -24.14 -2.02 -2.87
C SER A 123 -23.03 -1.11 -2.35
N LEU A 124 -22.09 -0.72 -3.21
CA LEU A 124 -21.03 0.21 -2.84
C LEU A 124 -21.58 1.52 -2.26
N ALA A 125 -22.79 1.93 -2.67
CA ALA A 125 -23.48 3.09 -2.11
C ALA A 125 -23.81 2.95 -0.61
N ASN A 126 -23.84 1.73 -0.08
CA ASN A 126 -24.10 1.45 1.33
C ASN A 126 -22.81 1.28 2.14
N ILE A 127 -21.63 1.29 1.50
CA ILE A 127 -20.34 1.25 2.18
C ILE A 127 -19.91 2.71 2.44
N PRO A 128 -19.67 3.11 3.70
CA PRO A 128 -19.26 4.47 3.99
C PRO A 128 -17.90 4.79 3.36
N THR A 129 -17.72 6.03 2.91
CA THR A 129 -16.40 6.55 2.55
C THR A 129 -15.50 6.59 3.79
N THR A 130 -14.17 6.68 3.59
CA THR A 130 -13.22 6.82 4.69
C THR A 130 -13.58 7.98 5.61
N ASP A 131 -13.87 9.16 5.04
CA ASP A 131 -14.24 10.35 5.82
C ASP A 131 -15.54 10.15 6.59
N SER A 132 -16.55 9.56 5.94
CA SER A 132 -17.84 9.26 6.60
C SER A 132 -17.69 8.23 7.72
N ALA A 133 -16.87 7.20 7.52
CA ALA A 133 -16.59 6.19 8.53
C ALA A 133 -15.88 6.80 9.74
N ILE A 134 -14.87 7.64 9.51
CA ILE A 134 -14.14 8.36 10.56
C ILE A 134 -15.10 9.25 11.35
N GLN A 135 -15.86 10.09 10.66
CA GLN A 135 -16.82 11.01 11.28
C GLN A 135 -17.86 10.24 12.11
N HIS A 136 -18.41 9.17 11.57
CA HIS A 136 -19.38 8.34 12.26
C HIS A 136 -18.75 7.69 13.51
N TYR A 137 -17.57 7.10 13.40
CA TYR A 137 -16.88 6.49 14.53
C TYR A 137 -16.58 7.51 15.65
N GLN A 138 -16.14 8.72 15.28
CA GLN A 138 -15.90 9.81 16.22
C GLN A 138 -17.17 10.34 16.88
N TYR A 139 -18.26 10.44 16.13
CA TYR A 139 -19.57 10.84 16.66
C TYR A 139 -20.03 9.91 17.79
N PHE A 140 -19.78 8.60 17.66
CA PHE A 140 -20.08 7.61 18.70
C PHE A 140 -19.00 7.52 19.80
N GLY A 141 -18.12 8.51 19.92
CA GLY A 141 -17.11 8.61 20.98
C GLY A 141 -15.82 7.83 20.72
N GLY A 142 -15.64 7.28 19.51
CA GLY A 142 -14.38 6.71 19.07
C GLY A 142 -13.30 7.79 18.94
N HIS A 143 -12.06 7.47 19.28
CA HIS A 143 -10.94 8.38 19.08
C HIS A 143 -9.94 7.75 18.13
N LEU A 144 -9.64 8.45 17.04
CA LEU A 144 -8.57 8.10 16.12
C LEU A 144 -7.43 9.07 16.35
N THR A 145 -6.20 8.57 16.26
CA THR A 145 -5.01 9.44 16.20
C THR A 145 -5.07 10.17 14.87
N HIS A 146 -5.71 11.34 14.84
CA HIS A 146 -5.79 12.14 13.63
C HIS A 146 -4.38 12.56 13.23
N GLN A 147 -4.08 12.39 11.94
CA GLN A 147 -2.84 12.78 11.29
C GLN A 147 -1.68 11.82 11.60
N THR A 148 -1.63 10.70 10.88
CA THR A 148 -0.31 10.29 10.41
C THR A 148 0.13 11.41 9.46
N PRO A 149 1.19 12.19 9.76
CA PRO A 149 1.72 13.10 8.77
C PRO A 149 2.01 12.26 7.52
N LEU A 150 1.54 12.73 6.37
CA LEU A 150 1.90 12.13 5.09
C LEU A 150 3.42 11.98 5.08
N PHE A 151 3.89 10.76 4.83
CA PHE A 151 5.32 10.50 4.84
C PHE A 151 5.95 11.19 3.63
N GLY A 152 6.55 12.36 3.88
CA GLY A 152 7.01 13.28 2.85
C GLY A 152 5.85 13.98 2.15
N ASN A 153 5.80 15.31 2.26
CA ASN A 153 4.85 16.12 1.49
C ASN A 153 5.45 16.45 0.12
N ASP A 154 4.62 16.48 -0.92
CA ASP A 154 5.08 16.93 -2.24
C ASP A 154 5.49 18.41 -2.15
N PRO A 155 6.76 18.75 -2.38
CA PRO A 155 7.23 20.12 -2.25
C PRO A 155 6.70 21.04 -3.36
N LEU A 156 6.06 20.48 -4.40
CA LEU A 156 5.43 21.19 -5.51
C LEU A 156 3.90 21.14 -5.44
N VAL A 157 3.31 20.81 -4.29
CA VAL A 157 1.84 20.64 -4.14
C VAL A 157 1.03 21.85 -4.62
N ASP A 158 1.55 23.06 -4.43
CA ASP A 158 0.89 24.31 -4.86
C ASP A 158 1.15 24.65 -6.34
N TYR A 159 1.93 23.85 -7.05
CA TYR A 159 2.36 24.08 -8.44
C TYR A 159 2.09 22.85 -9.34
N PRO A 160 0.81 22.55 -9.67
CA PRO A 160 0.44 21.34 -10.42
C PRO A 160 1.15 21.18 -11.77
N HIS A 161 1.37 22.29 -12.49
CA HIS A 161 2.08 22.27 -13.76
C HIS A 161 3.55 21.81 -13.62
N LEU A 162 4.21 22.11 -12.49
CA LEU A 162 5.57 21.63 -12.20
C LEU A 162 5.56 20.17 -11.75
N GLN A 163 4.52 19.73 -11.03
CA GLN A 163 4.34 18.31 -10.72
C GLN A 163 4.24 17.48 -12.00
N GLU A 164 3.38 17.88 -12.93
CA GLU A 164 3.21 17.20 -14.22
C GLU A 164 4.50 17.16 -15.03
N LEU A 165 5.25 18.27 -15.07
CA LEU A 165 6.50 18.33 -15.80
C LEU A 165 7.58 17.44 -15.16
N ARG A 166 7.69 17.48 -13.82
CA ARG A 166 8.58 16.59 -13.05
C ARG A 166 8.26 15.11 -13.29
N GLU A 167 6.99 14.73 -13.21
CA GLU A 167 6.61 13.33 -13.42
C GLU A 167 6.85 12.89 -14.86
N ARG A 168 6.60 13.77 -15.83
CA ARG A 168 6.90 13.51 -17.24
C ARG A 168 8.40 13.31 -17.47
N ASP A 169 9.23 14.21 -16.95
CA ASP A 169 10.69 14.14 -17.09
C ASP A 169 11.25 12.87 -16.44
N PHE A 170 10.68 12.45 -15.30
CA PHE A 170 11.00 11.16 -14.69
C PHE A 170 10.63 9.97 -15.60
N MET A 171 9.41 9.94 -16.12
CA MET A 171 8.94 8.84 -16.97
C MET A 171 9.62 8.78 -18.34
N GLN A 172 10.20 9.87 -18.82
CA GLN A 172 11.03 9.85 -20.04
C GLN A 172 12.30 9.01 -19.85
N LEU A 173 12.92 9.07 -18.66
CA LEU A 173 14.13 8.31 -18.36
C LEU A 173 13.81 6.91 -17.83
N TYR A 174 12.76 6.78 -17.03
CA TYR A 174 12.33 5.53 -16.40
C TYR A 174 10.96 5.09 -16.94
N SER A 175 10.91 4.78 -18.23
CA SER A 175 9.66 4.42 -18.92
C SER A 175 9.09 3.06 -18.51
N CYS A 176 9.92 2.16 -17.98
CA CYS A 176 9.52 0.84 -17.49
C CYS A 176 9.93 0.65 -16.01
N LEU A 177 8.99 0.89 -15.10
CA LEU A 177 9.23 0.71 -13.65
C LEU A 177 9.38 -0.76 -13.24
N ASP A 178 8.91 -1.67 -14.08
CA ASP A 178 9.08 -3.11 -13.90
C ASP A 178 10.56 -3.52 -13.95
N ASP A 179 11.34 -2.90 -14.84
CA ASP A 179 12.77 -3.17 -14.96
C ASP A 179 13.51 -2.78 -13.68
N ILE A 180 13.11 -1.67 -13.06
CA ILE A 180 13.63 -1.23 -11.76
C ILE A 180 13.34 -2.29 -10.69
N PHE A 181 12.12 -2.81 -10.63
CA PHE A 181 11.77 -3.82 -9.64
C PHE A 181 12.49 -5.16 -9.89
N GLN A 182 12.61 -5.60 -11.14
CA GLN A 182 13.35 -6.80 -11.49
C GLN A 182 14.82 -6.68 -11.07
N ASP A 183 15.46 -5.54 -11.31
CA ASP A 183 16.84 -5.28 -10.88
C ASP A 183 17.00 -5.39 -9.35
N VAL A 184 16.00 -4.91 -8.59
CA VAL A 184 15.96 -5.08 -7.13
C VAL A 184 15.80 -6.56 -6.74
N GLN A 185 14.94 -7.32 -7.42
CA GLN A 185 14.72 -8.73 -7.14
C GLN A 185 15.97 -9.58 -7.42
N HIS A 186 16.73 -9.27 -8.46
CA HIS A 186 18.00 -9.94 -8.77
C HIS A 186 19.13 -9.59 -7.79
N GLY A 187 18.93 -8.62 -6.90
CA GLY A 187 19.88 -8.31 -5.83
C GLY A 187 20.75 -7.09 -6.08
N HIS A 188 20.74 -6.50 -7.28
CA HIS A 188 21.58 -5.34 -7.59
C HIS A 188 20.96 -4.03 -7.05
N GLY A 189 19.70 -3.76 -7.44
CA GLY A 189 18.97 -2.55 -7.07
C GLY A 189 19.61 -1.22 -7.48
N VAL A 190 20.50 -1.24 -8.48
CA VAL A 190 21.18 -0.04 -9.01
C VAL A 190 20.15 0.91 -9.62
N LEU A 191 19.20 0.37 -10.40
CA LEU A 191 18.19 1.20 -11.06
C LEU A 191 17.29 1.93 -10.06
N LEU A 192 16.96 1.28 -8.93
CA LEU A 192 16.16 1.92 -7.89
C LEU A 192 16.94 3.06 -7.20
N LYS A 193 18.24 2.86 -6.96
CA LYS A 193 19.10 3.91 -6.41
C LYS A 193 19.16 5.12 -7.33
N GLU A 194 19.45 4.89 -8.61
CA GLU A 194 19.55 5.94 -9.61
C GLU A 194 18.22 6.67 -9.81
N ALA A 195 17.10 5.94 -9.84
CA ALA A 195 15.77 6.54 -9.97
C ALA A 195 15.43 7.47 -8.80
N ILE A 196 15.68 7.04 -7.56
CA ILE A 196 15.42 7.87 -6.36
C ILE A 196 16.27 9.14 -6.40
N LEU A 197 17.57 9.00 -6.67
CA LEU A 197 18.50 10.13 -6.68
C LEU A 197 18.20 11.12 -7.82
N PHE A 198 17.89 10.60 -9.00
CA PHE A 198 17.46 11.43 -10.12
C PHE A 198 16.18 12.21 -9.78
N PHE A 199 15.20 11.56 -9.13
CA PHE A 199 13.97 12.24 -8.76
C PHE A 199 14.19 13.30 -7.67
N ILE A 200 15.11 13.09 -6.74
CA ILE A 200 15.54 14.10 -5.76
C ILE A 200 16.15 15.31 -6.49
N ASP A 201 17.11 15.08 -7.39
CA ASP A 201 17.73 16.15 -8.17
C ASP A 201 16.71 16.92 -9.00
N LEU A 202 15.75 16.23 -9.59
CA LEU A 202 14.67 16.82 -10.36
C LEU A 202 13.79 17.72 -9.50
N ASN A 203 13.39 17.28 -8.30
CA ASN A 203 12.64 18.11 -7.35
C ASN A 203 13.43 19.37 -6.96
N HIS A 204 14.73 19.25 -6.66
CA HIS A 204 15.56 20.42 -6.34
C HIS A 204 15.68 21.39 -7.52
N ARG A 205 15.75 20.91 -8.77
CA ARG A 205 15.75 21.78 -9.95
C ARG A 205 14.46 22.58 -10.07
N PHE A 206 13.30 21.95 -9.90
CA PHE A 206 12.01 22.64 -9.95
C PHE A 206 11.82 23.62 -8.80
N LEU A 207 12.25 23.27 -7.59
CA LEU A 207 12.18 24.18 -6.45
C LEU A 207 13.02 25.46 -6.66
N ARG A 208 14.14 25.38 -7.36
CA ARG A 208 14.94 26.56 -7.75
C ARG A 208 14.26 27.46 -8.78
N LEU A 209 13.18 27.03 -9.43
CA LEU A 209 12.40 27.87 -10.36
C LEU A 209 11.30 28.66 -9.64
N ILE A 210 10.97 28.28 -8.40
CA ILE A 210 9.94 28.93 -7.58
C ILE A 210 10.56 30.03 -6.69
N HIS A 211 11.85 29.94 -6.38
CA HIS A 211 12.63 30.90 -5.60
C HIS A 211 13.45 31.83 -6.49
#